data_AF-A0AAU5NU96-F1
#
_entry.id   AF-A0AAU5NU96-F1
#
_cell.length_a   1.000
_cell.length_b   1.000
_cell.length_c   1.000
_cell.angle_alpha   90.00
_cell.angle_beta   90.00
_cell.angle_gamma   90.00
#
_symmetry.space_group_name_H-M   'P 1'
#
loop_
_entity.id
_entity.type
_entity.pdbx_description
1 polymer ?
#
loop_
_entity_poly.entity_id
_entity_poly.type
_entity_poly.pdbx_seq_one_letter_code
_entity_poly.pdbx_strand_id
1 'polypeptide(L)'
;MKLFDNLGGEHLMHVAAKTVPDPWLAGCLDKQRYSATWGHHHSYITDLIAYIFRSAPTLRRVTEMTANFAEAAHALPLGELVRVAAQAEIDSTLHDPIITLQTFLQAALPRQPEIQAAVNRIEQEMISEWARLYAVLLPGYGLDLSPGTTHQDVAELFDTVIEGVLLRARSLGKVPKTSNGQDMLTASILTMLPTLCGVTPQEIEQRTLQHPVKWPSSIANASE
;
A
#
# COMPACT_ATOMS: atom_id res chain seq x y z
N MET A 1 23.70 -10.95 -9.82
CA MET A 1 22.45 -10.17 -9.81
C MET A 1 21.92 -10.10 -11.25
N LYS A 2 21.45 -11.22 -11.81
CA LYS A 2 21.21 -11.35 -13.27
C LYS A 2 20.01 -10.57 -13.82
N LEU A 3 19.14 -10.10 -12.93
CA LEU A 3 17.89 -9.44 -13.30
C LEU A 3 18.11 -8.09 -14.00
N PHE A 4 19.22 -7.43 -13.69
CA PHE A 4 19.53 -6.09 -14.16
C PHE A 4 20.75 -6.02 -15.08
N ASP A 5 21.48 -7.12 -15.28
CA ASP A 5 22.75 -7.15 -16.01
C ASP A 5 22.66 -6.60 -17.46
N ASN A 6 21.45 -6.55 -18.03
CA ASN A 6 21.19 -6.05 -19.39
C ASN A 6 20.66 -4.60 -19.44
N LEU A 7 20.48 -3.91 -18.31
CA LEU A 7 19.99 -2.53 -18.24
C LEU A 7 21.12 -1.50 -18.41
N GLY A 8 21.83 -1.55 -19.55
CA GLY A 8 22.85 -0.56 -19.90
C GLY A 8 22.28 0.66 -20.64
N GLY A 9 23.10 1.71 -20.79
CA GLY A 9 22.71 2.93 -21.50
C GLY A 9 22.19 2.71 -22.92
N GLU A 10 22.74 1.74 -23.66
CA GLU A 10 22.27 1.40 -25.02
C GLU A 10 20.86 0.78 -25.03
N HIS A 11 20.54 -0.03 -24.02
CA HIS A 11 19.19 -0.59 -23.88
C HIS A 11 18.19 0.51 -23.52
N LEU A 12 18.57 1.43 -22.62
CA LEU A 12 17.74 2.57 -22.24
C LEU A 12 17.47 3.52 -23.41
N MET A 13 18.47 3.81 -24.25
CA MET A 13 18.30 4.56 -25.49
C MET A 13 17.25 3.91 -26.40
N HIS A 14 17.35 2.59 -26.59
CA HIS A 14 16.42 1.85 -27.43
C HIS A 14 14.98 1.88 -26.90
N VAL A 15 14.82 1.77 -25.58
CA VAL A 15 13.49 1.85 -24.93
C VAL A 15 12.96 3.28 -24.99
N ALA A 16 13.77 4.29 -24.68
CA ALA A 16 13.38 5.71 -24.72
C ALA A 16 12.87 6.13 -26.09
N ALA A 17 13.55 5.71 -27.18
CA ALA A 17 13.11 5.97 -28.54
C ALA A 17 11.73 5.38 -28.90
N LYS A 18 11.27 4.38 -28.13
CA LYS A 18 9.96 3.74 -28.30
C LYS A 18 8.88 4.27 -27.36
N THR A 19 9.27 4.76 -26.18
CA THR A 19 8.32 5.09 -25.10
C THR A 19 8.16 6.57 -24.85
N VAL A 20 9.16 7.40 -25.19
CA VAL A 20 9.11 8.85 -25.01
C VAL A 20 8.46 9.48 -26.24
N PRO A 21 7.28 10.13 -26.11
CA PRO A 21 6.55 10.67 -27.27
C PRO A 21 7.30 11.79 -28.00
N ASP A 22 8.15 12.53 -27.29
CA ASP A 22 8.95 13.62 -27.83
C ASP A 22 10.29 13.08 -28.37
N PRO A 23 10.53 13.13 -29.69
CA PRO A 23 11.76 12.63 -30.30
C PRO A 23 13.02 13.38 -29.86
N TRP A 24 12.89 14.67 -29.50
CA TRP A 24 14.01 15.46 -29.01
C TRP A 24 14.39 15.02 -27.59
N LEU A 25 13.41 14.89 -26.69
CA LEU A 25 13.65 14.36 -25.35
C LEU A 25 14.21 12.93 -25.39
N ALA A 26 13.68 12.07 -26.28
CA ALA A 26 14.19 10.72 -26.50
C ALA A 26 15.65 10.72 -26.98
N GLY A 27 15.99 11.62 -27.92
CA GLY A 27 17.35 11.79 -28.43
C GLY A 27 18.32 12.34 -27.38
N CYS A 28 17.83 13.10 -26.41
CA CYS A 28 18.62 13.57 -25.28
C CYS A 28 18.90 12.50 -24.21
N LEU A 29 18.34 11.29 -24.31
CA LEU A 29 18.58 10.18 -23.38
C LEU A 29 19.64 9.22 -23.93
N ASP A 30 20.82 9.76 -24.26
CA ASP A 30 21.92 9.01 -24.86
C ASP A 30 22.90 8.38 -23.84
N LYS A 31 23.85 7.60 -24.34
CA LYS A 31 24.91 6.95 -23.53
C LYS A 31 25.78 7.96 -22.79
N GLN A 32 26.04 9.13 -23.38
CA GLN A 32 26.86 10.16 -22.75
C GLN A 32 26.12 10.76 -21.55
N ARG A 33 24.82 11.03 -21.68
CA ARG A 33 23.98 11.49 -20.56
C ARG A 33 23.82 10.42 -19.50
N TYR A 34 23.65 9.16 -19.88
CA TYR A 34 23.64 8.05 -18.93
C TYR A 34 24.93 8.01 -18.09
N SER A 35 26.09 8.04 -18.76
CA SER A 35 27.38 8.06 -18.07
C SER A 35 27.61 9.34 -17.26
N ALA A 36 27.09 10.49 -17.71
CA ALA A 36 27.19 11.75 -16.97
C ALA A 36 26.30 11.76 -15.71
N THR A 37 25.12 11.15 -15.75
CA THR A 37 24.20 11.10 -14.61
C THR A 37 24.62 10.06 -13.58
N TRP A 38 24.88 8.81 -14.00
CA TRP A 38 25.10 7.70 -13.06
C TRP A 38 26.55 7.23 -12.98
N GLY A 39 27.36 7.50 -14.01
CA GLY A 39 28.74 7.01 -14.14
C GLY A 39 28.85 5.51 -14.40
N HIS A 40 28.17 4.70 -13.59
CA HIS A 40 28.23 3.24 -13.59
C HIS A 40 26.84 2.62 -13.45
N HIS A 41 26.72 1.37 -13.91
CA HIS A 41 25.48 0.60 -13.89
C HIS A 41 24.91 0.43 -12.47
N HIS A 42 25.75 0.22 -11.47
CA HIS A 42 25.29 0.05 -10.09
C HIS A 42 24.53 1.29 -9.58
N SER A 43 25.04 2.50 -9.82
CA SER A 43 24.37 3.76 -9.41
C SER A 43 23.00 3.93 -10.06
N TYR A 44 22.86 3.53 -11.33
CA TYR A 44 21.57 3.52 -12.02
C TYR A 44 20.58 2.55 -11.36
N ILE A 45 21.03 1.34 -10.99
CA ILE A 45 20.17 0.36 -10.32
C ILE A 45 19.75 0.83 -8.93
N THR A 46 20.65 1.42 -8.15
CA THR A 46 20.31 2.00 -6.85
C THR A 46 19.26 3.11 -6.98
N ASP A 47 19.43 4.01 -7.95
CA ASP A 47 18.48 5.09 -8.23
C ASP A 47 17.12 4.55 -8.73
N LEU A 48 17.13 3.52 -9.58
CA LEU A 48 15.92 2.83 -10.02
C LEU A 48 15.17 2.17 -8.86
N ILE A 49 15.88 1.52 -7.93
CA ILE A 49 15.29 0.95 -6.72
C ILE A 49 14.69 2.08 -5.86
N ALA A 50 15.43 3.17 -5.64
CA ALA A 50 14.94 4.32 -4.89
C ALA A 50 13.68 4.92 -5.52
N TYR A 51 13.63 5.01 -6.86
CA TYR A 51 12.45 5.47 -7.58
C TYR A 51 11.28 4.51 -7.41
N ILE A 52 11.46 3.20 -7.58
CA ILE A 52 10.38 2.21 -7.46
C ILE A 52 9.83 2.19 -6.01
N PHE A 53 10.69 2.33 -5.02
CA PHE A 53 10.33 2.32 -3.60
C PHE A 53 10.15 3.74 -3.01
N ARG A 54 9.89 4.76 -3.83
CA ARG A 54 9.53 6.08 -3.32
C ARG A 54 8.16 6.01 -2.62
N SER A 55 8.04 6.64 -1.46
CA SER A 55 6.81 6.53 -0.64
C SER A 55 5.66 7.38 -1.12
N ALA A 56 5.93 8.50 -1.80
CA ALA A 56 4.90 9.48 -2.14
C ALA A 56 3.67 8.89 -2.86
N PRO A 57 3.79 7.98 -3.86
CA PRO A 57 2.65 7.33 -4.48
C PRO A 57 1.85 6.48 -3.49
N THR A 58 2.55 5.68 -2.68
CA THR A 58 1.92 4.80 -1.69
C THR A 58 1.17 5.59 -0.62
N LEU A 59 1.78 6.65 -0.08
CA LEU A 59 1.17 7.51 0.93
C LEU A 59 0.00 8.32 0.37
N ARG A 60 0.11 8.78 -0.89
CA ARG A 60 -1.00 9.44 -1.57
C ARG A 60 -2.22 8.53 -1.66
N ARG A 61 -2.03 7.26 -2.06
CA ARG A 61 -3.10 6.26 -2.14
C ARG A 61 -3.79 6.07 -0.78
N VAL A 62 -3.02 5.87 0.29
CA VAL A 62 -3.56 5.73 1.66
C VAL A 62 -4.32 6.98 2.09
N THR A 63 -3.82 8.17 1.75
CA THR A 63 -4.46 9.45 2.06
C THR A 63 -5.79 9.62 1.31
N GLU A 64 -5.81 9.33 0.01
CA GLU A 64 -7.02 9.40 -0.83
C GLU A 64 -8.07 8.41 -0.34
N MET A 65 -7.67 7.19 0.02
CA MET A 65 -8.56 6.19 0.60
C MET A 65 -9.12 6.63 1.95
N THR A 66 -8.29 7.22 2.81
CA THR A 66 -8.72 7.75 4.10
C THR A 66 -9.80 8.83 3.93
N ALA A 67 -9.66 9.72 2.94
CA ALA A 67 -10.68 10.72 2.64
C ALA A 67 -12.00 10.09 2.16
N ASN A 68 -11.93 9.07 1.30
CA ASN A 68 -13.12 8.36 0.84
C ASN A 68 -13.83 7.61 1.99
N PHE A 69 -13.06 7.02 2.90
CA PHE A 69 -13.61 6.34 4.09
C PHE A 69 -14.23 7.33 5.07
N ALA A 70 -13.66 8.53 5.17
CA ALA A 70 -14.23 9.59 6.00
C ALA A 70 -15.66 9.94 5.58
N GLU A 71 -15.88 10.08 4.28
CA GLU A 71 -17.20 10.35 3.71
C GLU A 71 -18.15 9.15 3.90
N ALA A 72 -17.67 7.93 3.60
CA ALA A 72 -18.47 6.72 3.71
C ALA A 72 -18.88 6.37 5.15
N ALA A 73 -18.03 6.67 6.15
CA ALA A 73 -18.29 6.37 7.55
C ALA A 73 -19.53 7.09 8.11
N HIS A 74 -19.91 8.22 7.53
CA HIS A 74 -21.14 8.92 7.93
C HIS A 74 -22.43 8.21 7.49
N ALA A 75 -22.35 7.38 6.44
CA ALA A 75 -23.51 6.71 5.84
C ALA A 75 -23.58 5.22 6.17
N LEU A 76 -22.45 4.59 6.52
CA LEU A 76 -22.35 3.14 6.64
C LEU A 76 -22.17 2.67 8.09
N PRO A 77 -22.83 1.57 8.50
CA PRO A 77 -22.42 0.79 9.65
C PRO A 77 -20.98 0.28 9.51
N LEU A 78 -20.28 0.07 10.62
CA LEU A 78 -18.87 -0.30 10.63
C LEU A 78 -18.57 -1.58 9.84
N GLY A 79 -19.40 -2.62 9.97
CA GLY A 79 -19.22 -3.86 9.21
C GLY A 79 -19.25 -3.63 7.68
N GLU A 80 -20.13 -2.75 7.22
CA GLU A 80 -20.23 -2.40 5.80
C GLU A 80 -19.09 -1.48 5.35
N LEU A 81 -18.69 -0.54 6.21
CA LEU A 81 -17.51 0.29 5.95
C LEU A 81 -16.25 -0.58 5.77
N VAL A 82 -16.06 -1.60 6.63
CA VAL A 82 -14.93 -2.55 6.52
C VAL A 82 -14.97 -3.29 5.19
N ARG A 83 -16.14 -3.75 4.73
CA ARG A 83 -16.31 -4.43 3.43
C ARG A 83 -15.88 -3.53 2.27
N VAL A 84 -16.41 -2.31 2.24
CA VAL A 84 -16.09 -1.34 1.20
C VAL A 84 -14.60 -0.98 1.24
N ALA A 85 -14.05 -0.80 2.44
CA ALA A 85 -12.65 -0.44 2.63
C ALA A 85 -11.69 -1.56 2.18
N ALA A 86 -11.93 -2.79 2.60
CA ALA A 86 -11.13 -3.94 2.20
C ALA A 86 -11.16 -4.16 0.69
N GLN A 87 -12.33 -4.04 0.06
CA GLN A 87 -12.45 -4.16 -1.39
C GLN A 87 -11.70 -3.04 -2.13
N ALA A 88 -11.86 -1.79 -1.71
CA ALA A 88 -11.14 -0.65 -2.29
C ALA A 88 -9.62 -0.80 -2.15
N GLU A 89 -9.16 -1.28 -0.99
CA GLU A 89 -7.75 -1.54 -0.73
C GLU A 89 -7.21 -2.64 -1.66
N ILE A 90 -7.90 -3.78 -1.78
CA ILE A 90 -7.52 -4.87 -2.68
C ILE A 90 -7.46 -4.37 -4.13
N ASP A 91 -8.49 -3.66 -4.59
CA ASP A 91 -8.57 -3.20 -5.98
C ASP A 91 -7.48 -2.17 -6.29
N SER A 92 -7.26 -1.20 -5.40
CA SER A 92 -6.21 -0.20 -5.59
C SER A 92 -4.83 -0.85 -5.68
N THR A 93 -4.59 -1.88 -4.87
CA THR A 93 -3.26 -2.49 -4.73
C THR A 93 -2.96 -3.56 -5.79
N LEU A 94 -3.98 -4.25 -6.31
CA LEU A 94 -3.82 -5.21 -7.40
C LEU A 94 -3.63 -4.55 -8.76
N HIS A 95 -4.23 -3.38 -8.97
CA HIS A 95 -4.13 -2.66 -10.24
C HIS A 95 -2.99 -1.64 -10.29
N ASP A 96 -2.26 -1.43 -9.18
CA ASP A 96 -1.10 -0.55 -9.14
C ASP A 96 0.17 -1.25 -9.72
N PRO A 97 0.72 -0.76 -10.85
CA PRO A 97 1.90 -1.34 -11.45
C PRO A 97 3.17 -1.14 -10.58
N ILE A 98 3.26 -0.07 -9.80
CA ILE A 98 4.39 0.20 -8.91
C ILE A 98 4.40 -0.80 -7.77
N ILE A 99 3.26 -1.05 -7.12
CA ILE A 99 3.18 -2.04 -6.03
C ILE A 99 3.49 -3.45 -6.56
N THR A 100 3.02 -3.76 -7.77
CA THR A 100 3.33 -5.03 -8.42
C THR A 100 4.84 -5.18 -8.65
N LEU A 101 5.52 -4.12 -9.12
CA LEU A 101 6.98 -4.11 -9.26
C LEU A 101 7.71 -4.22 -7.92
N GLN A 102 7.27 -3.50 -6.88
CA GLN A 102 7.82 -3.60 -5.53
C GLN A 102 7.74 -5.04 -5.00
N THR A 103 6.55 -5.65 -5.11
CA THR A 103 6.31 -7.05 -4.69
C THR A 103 7.22 -8.01 -5.44
N PHE A 104 7.37 -7.82 -6.75
CA PHE A 104 8.26 -8.64 -7.57
C PHE A 104 9.72 -8.51 -7.13
N LEU A 105 10.20 -7.29 -6.89
CA LEU A 105 11.57 -7.05 -6.43
C LEU A 105 11.83 -7.63 -5.04
N GLN A 106 10.89 -7.48 -4.12
CA GLN A 106 10.97 -8.07 -2.77
C GLN A 106 11.02 -9.60 -2.85
N ALA A 107 10.20 -10.23 -3.69
CA ALA A 107 10.19 -11.67 -3.88
C ALA A 107 11.45 -12.20 -4.59
N ALA A 108 11.95 -11.47 -5.59
CA ALA A 108 13.12 -11.87 -6.38
C ALA A 108 14.45 -11.64 -5.63
N LEU A 109 14.51 -10.62 -4.77
CA LEU A 109 15.73 -10.17 -4.10
C LEU A 109 15.52 -9.95 -2.59
N PRO A 110 15.00 -10.93 -1.83
CA PRO A 110 14.55 -10.76 -0.45
C PRO A 110 15.67 -10.46 0.56
N ARG A 111 16.93 -10.70 0.17
CA ARG A 111 18.12 -10.49 1.01
C ARG A 111 18.96 -9.30 0.57
N GLN A 112 18.50 -8.50 -0.40
CA GLN A 112 19.21 -7.31 -0.83
C GLN A 112 18.99 -6.19 0.19
N PRO A 113 20.04 -5.68 0.87
CA PRO A 113 19.87 -4.73 1.98
C PRO A 113 19.13 -3.44 1.58
N GLU A 114 19.38 -2.92 0.38
CA GLU A 114 18.70 -1.72 -0.14
C GLU A 114 17.19 -1.93 -0.29
N ILE A 115 16.76 -3.11 -0.73
CA ILE A 115 15.34 -3.45 -0.88
C ILE A 115 14.71 -3.63 0.50
N GLN A 116 15.38 -4.33 1.42
CA GLN A 116 14.89 -4.49 2.79
C GLN A 116 14.72 -3.14 3.49
N ALA A 117 15.70 -2.25 3.38
CA ALA A 117 15.61 -0.91 3.96
C ALA A 117 14.48 -0.08 3.34
N ALA A 118 14.28 -0.19 2.02
CA ALA A 118 13.24 0.54 1.33
C ALA A 118 11.84 0.03 1.66
N VAL A 119 11.65 -1.29 1.72
CA VAL A 119 10.40 -1.95 2.13
C VAL A 119 10.06 -1.57 3.57
N ASN A 120 10.98 -1.76 4.52
CA ASN A 120 10.76 -1.43 5.93
C ASN A 120 10.33 0.03 6.12
N ARG A 121 10.92 0.95 5.35
CA ARG A 121 10.57 2.37 5.42
C ARG A 121 9.14 2.63 4.93
N ILE A 122 8.76 2.08 3.77
CA ILE A 122 7.39 2.25 3.24
C ILE A 122 6.37 1.62 4.19
N GLU A 123 6.62 0.40 4.67
CA GLU A 123 5.74 -0.30 5.61
C GLU A 123 5.54 0.54 6.88
N GLN A 124 6.62 1.03 7.50
CA GLN A 124 6.52 1.88 8.69
C GLN A 124 5.69 3.14 8.47
N GLU A 125 5.88 3.81 7.33
CA GLU A 125 5.10 5.01 6.99
C GLU A 125 3.63 4.66 6.74
N MET A 126 3.32 3.58 6.02
CA MET A 126 1.94 3.13 5.79
C MET A 126 1.23 2.72 7.08
N ILE A 127 1.88 1.87 7.89
CA ILE A 127 1.34 1.38 9.16
C ILE A 127 1.05 2.57 10.07
N SER A 128 1.93 3.57 10.11
CA SER A 128 1.71 4.79 10.88
C SER A 128 0.45 5.55 10.42
N GLU A 129 0.23 5.70 9.11
CA GLU A 129 -0.96 6.38 8.59
C GLU A 129 -2.25 5.59 8.85
N TRP A 130 -2.22 4.25 8.70
CA TRP A 130 -3.35 3.39 9.06
C TRP A 130 -3.66 3.43 10.55
N ALA A 131 -2.64 3.36 11.41
CA ALA A 131 -2.81 3.46 12.85
C ALA A 131 -3.46 4.79 13.25
N ARG A 132 -3.05 5.90 12.61
CA ARG A 132 -3.69 7.21 12.80
C ARG A 132 -5.15 7.22 12.37
N LEU A 133 -5.49 6.58 11.26
CA LEU A 133 -6.88 6.43 10.85
C LEU A 133 -7.69 5.66 11.90
N TYR A 134 -7.21 4.49 12.33
CA TYR A 134 -7.91 3.66 13.31
C TYR A 134 -8.07 4.34 14.67
N ALA A 135 -7.12 5.19 15.06
CA ALA A 135 -7.16 5.98 16.28
C ALA A 135 -8.31 7.00 16.32
N VAL A 136 -8.83 7.42 15.17
CA VAL A 136 -10.00 8.31 15.12
C VAL A 136 -11.26 7.55 14.72
N LEU A 137 -11.14 6.57 13.83
CA LEU A 137 -12.27 5.80 13.32
C LEU A 137 -12.92 4.95 14.42
N LEU A 138 -12.14 4.13 15.14
CA LEU A 138 -12.69 3.21 16.13
C LEU A 138 -13.43 3.94 17.26
N PRO A 139 -12.85 5.00 17.89
CA PRO A 139 -13.60 5.80 18.87
C PRO A 139 -14.80 6.52 18.26
N GLY A 140 -14.74 6.90 16.99
CA GLY A 140 -15.88 7.47 16.25
C GLY A 140 -17.11 6.55 16.23
N TYR A 141 -16.89 5.24 16.14
CA TYR A 141 -17.91 4.20 16.28
C TYR A 141 -18.16 3.78 17.74
N GLY A 142 -17.55 4.46 18.72
CA GLY A 142 -17.66 4.14 20.14
C GLY A 142 -16.98 2.83 20.54
N LEU A 143 -15.90 2.47 19.84
CA LEU A 143 -15.08 1.30 20.14
C LEU A 143 -13.78 1.75 20.81
N ASP A 144 -13.50 1.14 21.95
CA ASP A 144 -12.21 1.20 22.61
C ASP A 144 -11.43 -0.08 22.32
N LEU A 145 -10.10 0.00 22.28
CA LEU A 145 -9.26 -1.18 22.17
C LEU A 145 -9.19 -1.94 23.50
N SER A 146 -9.04 -3.26 23.40
CA SER A 146 -8.75 -4.14 24.52
C SER A 146 -7.48 -3.71 25.25
N PRO A 147 -7.39 -3.89 26.59
CA PRO A 147 -6.23 -3.50 27.36
C PRO A 147 -4.93 -4.12 26.84
N GLY A 148 -3.92 -3.28 26.61
CA GLY A 148 -2.61 -3.71 26.09
C GLY A 148 -2.52 -3.79 24.56
N THR A 149 -3.59 -3.48 23.83
CA THR A 149 -3.59 -3.35 22.37
C THR A 149 -3.52 -1.87 21.98
N THR A 150 -2.66 -1.55 21.02
CA THR A 150 -2.51 -0.21 20.44
C THR A 150 -3.06 -0.15 19.01
N HIS A 151 -3.35 1.04 18.50
CA HIS A 151 -3.76 1.20 17.10
C HIS A 151 -2.65 0.81 16.10
N GLN A 152 -1.39 0.88 16.54
CA GLN A 152 -0.24 0.37 15.79
C GLN A 152 -0.34 -1.15 15.64
N ASP A 153 -0.61 -1.88 16.71
CA ASP A 153 -0.78 -3.35 16.67
C ASP A 153 -1.93 -3.74 15.73
N VAL A 154 -3.03 -2.98 15.74
CA VAL A 154 -4.16 -3.19 14.83
C VAL A 154 -3.74 -2.98 13.37
N ALA A 155 -2.99 -1.91 13.09
CA ALA A 155 -2.49 -1.63 11.75
C ALA A 155 -1.53 -2.73 11.26
N GLU A 156 -0.59 -3.17 12.09
CA GLU A 156 0.34 -4.26 11.77
C GLU A 156 -0.39 -5.59 11.51
N LEU A 157 -1.40 -5.93 12.33
CA LEU A 157 -2.21 -7.12 12.14
C LEU A 157 -2.98 -7.09 10.82
N PHE A 158 -3.62 -5.97 10.51
CA PHE A 158 -4.40 -5.84 9.28
C PHE A 158 -3.48 -5.82 8.05
N ASP A 159 -2.34 -5.13 8.13
CA ASP A 159 -1.31 -5.09 7.09
C ASP A 159 -0.77 -6.49 6.77
N THR A 160 -0.43 -7.27 7.80
CA THR A 160 0.02 -8.67 7.64
C THR A 160 -1.02 -9.53 6.90
N VAL A 161 -2.31 -9.36 7.23
CA VAL A 161 -3.39 -10.12 6.58
C VAL A 161 -3.55 -9.69 5.12
N ILE A 162 -3.53 -8.38 4.84
CA ILE A 162 -3.66 -7.91 3.47
C ILE A 162 -2.50 -8.37 2.60
N GLU A 163 -1.26 -8.30 3.08
CA GLU A 163 -0.10 -8.82 2.33
C GLU A 163 -0.30 -10.27 1.91
N GLY A 164 -0.75 -11.12 2.85
CA GLY A 164 -1.07 -12.51 2.58
C GLY A 164 -2.20 -12.69 1.55
N VAL A 165 -3.25 -11.87 1.63
CA VAL A 165 -4.37 -11.89 0.67
C VAL A 165 -3.91 -11.46 -0.72
N LEU A 166 -3.13 -10.38 -0.82
CA LEU A 166 -2.61 -9.85 -2.08
C LEU A 166 -1.64 -10.82 -2.75
N LEU A 167 -0.73 -11.43 -1.98
CA LEU A 167 0.20 -12.44 -2.48
C LEU A 167 -0.57 -13.62 -3.10
N ARG A 168 -1.61 -14.11 -2.41
CA ARG A 168 -2.47 -15.19 -2.92
C ARG A 168 -3.28 -14.73 -4.14
N ALA A 169 -3.82 -13.52 -4.13
CA ALA A 169 -4.59 -12.99 -5.23
C ALA A 169 -3.76 -12.90 -6.52
N ARG A 170 -2.52 -12.38 -6.42
CA ARG A 170 -1.56 -12.34 -7.54
C ARG A 170 -1.17 -13.74 -8.02
N SER A 171 -0.96 -14.68 -7.10
CA SER A 171 -0.57 -16.06 -7.43
C SER A 171 -1.69 -16.86 -8.10
N LEU A 172 -2.95 -16.62 -7.73
CA LEU A 172 -4.12 -17.36 -8.22
C LEU A 172 -4.89 -16.65 -9.33
N GLY A 173 -4.57 -15.39 -9.62
CA GLY A 173 -5.31 -14.52 -10.55
C GLY A 173 -6.71 -14.16 -10.07
N LYS A 174 -7.03 -14.35 -8.77
CA LYS A 174 -8.33 -14.02 -8.18
C LYS A 174 -8.21 -13.80 -6.67
N VAL A 175 -9.02 -12.88 -6.13
CA VAL A 175 -9.10 -12.61 -4.69
C VAL A 175 -9.56 -13.88 -3.96
N PRO A 176 -8.83 -14.35 -2.92
CA PRO A 176 -9.25 -15.49 -2.13
C PRO A 176 -10.55 -15.19 -1.37
N LYS A 177 -11.46 -16.17 -1.36
CA LYS A 177 -12.77 -16.06 -0.72
C LYS A 177 -12.97 -17.15 0.32
N THR A 178 -13.78 -16.87 1.33
CA THR A 178 -14.30 -17.84 2.29
C THR A 178 -15.39 -18.72 1.65
N SER A 179 -15.83 -19.75 2.37
CA SER A 179 -16.88 -20.67 1.90
C SER A 179 -18.24 -20.00 1.66
N ASN A 180 -18.52 -18.87 2.32
CA ASN A 180 -19.72 -18.06 2.13
C ASN A 180 -19.57 -16.98 1.04
N GLY A 181 -18.43 -16.92 0.33
CA GLY A 181 -18.22 -16.03 -0.80
C GLY A 181 -17.70 -14.63 -0.48
N GLN A 182 -17.49 -14.31 0.80
CA GLN A 182 -16.84 -13.08 1.27
C GLN A 182 -15.34 -13.10 0.93
N ASP A 183 -14.75 -11.95 0.64
CA ASP A 183 -13.29 -11.87 0.47
C ASP A 183 -12.58 -12.16 1.80
N MET A 184 -11.40 -12.78 1.71
CA MET A 184 -10.68 -13.24 2.89
C MET A 184 -10.21 -12.07 3.78
N LEU A 185 -9.89 -10.91 3.20
CA LEU A 185 -9.44 -9.74 3.96
C LEU A 185 -10.56 -9.23 4.88
N THR A 186 -11.74 -8.97 4.33
CA THR A 186 -12.91 -8.57 5.10
C THR A 186 -13.24 -9.61 6.16
N ALA A 187 -13.28 -10.89 5.79
CA ALA A 187 -13.61 -11.96 6.73
C ALA A 187 -12.63 -12.00 7.91
N SER A 188 -11.33 -11.85 7.64
CA SER A 188 -10.30 -11.79 8.67
C SER A 188 -10.44 -10.56 9.57
N ILE A 189 -10.63 -9.36 9.00
CA ILE A 189 -10.80 -8.12 9.78
C ILE A 189 -12.03 -8.22 10.70
N LEU A 190 -13.19 -8.61 10.16
CA LEU A 190 -14.43 -8.74 10.93
C LEU A 190 -14.35 -9.85 12.00
N THR A 191 -13.50 -10.86 11.80
CA THR A 191 -13.24 -11.89 12.81
C THR A 191 -12.32 -11.39 13.93
N MET A 192 -11.34 -10.53 13.61
CA MET A 192 -10.37 -10.01 14.59
C MET A 192 -10.95 -8.86 15.43
N LEU A 193 -11.72 -7.95 14.83
CA LEU A 193 -12.24 -6.74 15.47
C LEU A 193 -12.96 -6.98 16.81
N PRO A 194 -13.84 -7.99 16.96
CA PRO A 194 -14.51 -8.29 18.23
C PRO A 194 -13.52 -8.48 19.39
N THR A 195 -12.45 -9.26 19.19
CA THR A 195 -11.42 -9.50 20.19
C THR A 195 -10.58 -8.25 20.45
N LEU A 196 -10.25 -7.50 19.39
CA LEU A 196 -9.45 -6.28 19.48
C LEU A 196 -10.17 -5.14 20.24
N CYS A 197 -11.51 -5.12 20.22
CA CYS A 197 -12.30 -4.06 20.85
C CYS A 197 -13.16 -4.52 22.03
N GLY A 198 -13.09 -5.80 22.42
CA GLY A 198 -13.89 -6.34 23.52
C GLY A 198 -15.41 -6.32 23.29
N VAL A 199 -15.85 -6.46 22.04
CA VAL A 199 -17.28 -6.44 21.64
C VAL A 199 -17.68 -7.72 20.92
N THR A 200 -18.97 -7.91 20.65
CA THR A 200 -19.47 -9.04 19.88
C THR A 200 -19.39 -8.80 18.36
N PRO A 201 -19.35 -9.86 17.53
CA PRO A 201 -19.43 -9.71 16.07
C PRO A 201 -20.66 -8.95 15.59
N GLN A 202 -21.82 -9.18 16.21
CA GLN A 202 -23.06 -8.49 15.84
C GLN A 202 -22.99 -6.99 16.13
N GLU A 203 -22.32 -6.58 17.21
CA GLU A 203 -22.10 -5.17 17.49
C GLU A 203 -21.24 -4.51 16.42
N ILE A 204 -20.17 -5.15 15.93
CA ILE A 204 -19.36 -4.62 14.83
C ILE A 204 -20.20 -4.40 13.57
N GLU A 205 -21.05 -5.37 13.22
CA GLU A 205 -21.88 -5.30 12.00
C GLU A 205 -22.85 -4.11 11.99
N GLN A 206 -23.45 -3.81 13.15
CA GLN A 206 -24.57 -2.88 13.25
C GLN A 206 -24.17 -1.49 13.78
N ARG A 207 -22.93 -1.33 14.24
CA ARG A 207 -22.46 -0.08 14.85
C ARG A 207 -22.48 1.05 13.84
N THR A 208 -23.23 2.10 14.14
CA THR A 208 -23.20 3.35 13.39
C THR A 208 -22.28 4.36 14.06
N LEU A 209 -21.89 5.39 13.32
CA LEU A 209 -21.02 6.43 13.83
C LEU A 209 -21.71 7.16 15.00
N GLN A 210 -21.08 7.16 16.17
CA GLN A 210 -21.63 7.73 17.41
C GLN A 210 -21.12 9.15 17.67
N HIS A 211 -19.91 9.45 17.22
CA HIS A 211 -19.24 10.72 17.46
C HIS A 211 -18.72 11.32 16.15
N PRO A 212 -18.80 12.65 15.98
CA PRO A 212 -18.15 13.31 14.85
C PRO A 212 -16.65 13.06 14.90
N VAL A 213 -16.12 12.52 13.80
CA VAL A 213 -14.72 12.13 13.66
C VAL A 213 -13.95 13.33 13.13
N LYS A 214 -12.89 13.75 13.85
CA LYS A 214 -11.95 14.73 13.32
C LYS A 214 -10.91 14.00 12.48
N TRP A 215 -11.22 13.83 11.20
CA TRP A 215 -10.35 13.11 10.27
C TRP A 215 -8.95 13.74 10.22
N PRO A 216 -7.88 12.91 10.16
CA PRO A 216 -6.52 13.42 9.99
C PRO A 216 -6.49 14.31 8.75
N SER A 217 -6.11 15.58 8.90
CA SER A 217 -5.92 16.46 7.76
C SER A 217 -4.81 15.88 6.88
N SER A 218 -5.15 15.59 5.62
CA SER A 218 -4.26 15.02 4.61
C SER A 218 -2.87 15.67 4.67
N ILE A 219 -1.81 14.87 4.59
CA ILE A 219 -0.44 15.37 4.41
C ILE A 219 -0.34 15.91 2.98
N ALA A 220 -0.80 17.15 2.77
CA ALA A 220 -0.79 17.84 1.48
C ALA A 220 0.63 18.22 1.00
N ASN A 221 1.68 17.80 1.71
CA ASN A 221 3.06 18.22 1.47
C ASN A 221 4.03 17.06 1.17
N ALA A 222 3.56 15.94 0.64
CA ALA A 222 4.44 14.95 -0.02
C ALA A 222 4.49 15.23 -1.53
N SER A 223 4.85 16.46 -1.89
CA SER A 223 5.22 16.84 -3.25
C SER A 223 6.70 17.20 -3.23
N GLU A 224 7.55 16.21 -3.47
CA GLU A 224 8.89 16.34 -4.06
C GLU A 224 9.33 14.97 -4.60
#